data_AF-A0A351ANQ5-F1
#
_entry.id   AF-A0A351ANQ5-F1
#
_cell.length_a   1.000
_cell.length_b   1.000
_cell.length_c   1.000
_cell.angle_alpha   90.00
_cell.angle_beta   90.00
_cell.angle_gamma   90.00
#
_symmetry.space_group_name_H-M   'P 1'
#
loop_
_entity.id
_entity.type
_entity.pdbx_description
1 polymer ?
#
loop_
_entity_poly.entity_id
_entity_poly.type
_entity_poly.pdbx_seq_one_letter_code
_entity_poly.pdbx_strand_id
1 'polypeptide(L)'
;MASEYFPSERAARPLKLNTSLSYCALETKAEHKRINRDSTDLFIQTYFALKQEYSKNKLPVLRQIIFLASLKFLILSFAKINIYRALKTILSKIFIFIILAVATVEAYAQHTSVRMVPSGTNAEKVITSDNIRMQVEFLTDTTFKGRATGSRGAAEVALWISRRYESAGLTPFGGTWSRSFKVGDVVGRNILGFLPGKREASKEMYVIVCAHYDSHGIIDGNFYPGADNNASGVAAMLSVAEMFNRMKQLGRSYGKNLIFVATDAKEQNSAGAEALMEDIKNGNLKDPVNGETITIDRIHSTVVLDILGSTLAPIHKDRKDFLIMLSGGQYTFDLTRANEGKGLGLDIATSYYGSKSFTEMFHSRFGDQKIFVQNGLTCVVFTSGITMLTNKTGDTADTLDYDVLRKRIFLIFHWLEKIL
;
A
#
# COMPACT_ATOMS: atom_id res chain seq x y z
N MET A 1 -55.17 -2.32 30.01
CA MET A 1 -55.16 -3.77 29.73
C MET A 1 -53.71 -4.20 29.87
N ALA A 2 -53.30 -4.67 31.06
CA ALA A 2 -53.49 -6.06 31.52
C ALA A 2 -52.82 -7.01 30.52
N SER A 3 -51.89 -7.89 30.88
CA SER A 3 -51.53 -8.47 32.17
C SER A 3 -50.30 -9.36 31.90
N GLU A 4 -49.24 -9.27 32.71
CA GLU A 4 -48.83 -10.31 33.69
C GLU A 4 -48.03 -11.49 33.07
N TYR A 5 -47.06 -12.16 33.71
CA TYR A 5 -46.48 -12.10 35.05
C TYR A 5 -45.14 -12.87 35.04
N PHE A 6 -44.27 -12.44 35.97
CA PHE A 6 -43.04 -13.03 36.53
C PHE A 6 -43.30 -14.32 37.36
N PRO A 7 -42.42 -14.84 38.27
CA PRO A 7 -40.96 -14.74 38.54
C PRO A 7 -40.34 -16.16 38.74
N SER A 8 -39.07 -16.40 39.11
CA SER A 8 -38.42 -16.27 40.45
C SER A 8 -37.15 -17.17 40.43
N GLU A 9 -36.03 -16.98 41.12
CA GLU A 9 -35.66 -16.07 42.21
C GLU A 9 -34.15 -16.14 42.50
N ARG A 10 -33.60 -15.00 42.94
CA ARG A 10 -32.61 -14.76 44.02
C ARG A 10 -31.18 -15.30 43.87
N ALA A 11 -30.19 -14.40 43.74
CA ALA A 11 -29.53 -13.59 44.80
C ALA A 11 -28.32 -14.36 45.37
N ALA A 12 -27.16 -13.79 45.71
CA ALA A 12 -26.69 -12.42 45.86
C ALA A 12 -25.16 -12.36 45.63
N ARG A 13 -24.65 -11.14 45.43
CA ARG A 13 -23.24 -10.72 45.27
C ARG A 13 -22.37 -10.96 46.54
N PRO A 14 -21.15 -10.39 46.65
CA PRO A 14 -19.91 -10.64 45.90
C PRO A 14 -18.70 -10.83 46.86
N LEU A 15 -17.52 -11.23 46.38
CA LEU A 15 -16.26 -10.81 47.03
C LEU A 15 -15.09 -10.78 46.05
N LYS A 16 -14.46 -9.60 45.97
CA LYS A 16 -13.19 -9.35 45.28
C LYS A 16 -12.07 -10.07 46.02
N LEU A 17 -11.12 -10.62 45.27
CA LEU A 17 -9.70 -10.52 45.64
C LEU A 17 -8.82 -10.49 44.40
N ASN A 18 -7.83 -9.62 44.52
CA ASN A 18 -7.02 -9.01 43.50
C ASN A 18 -5.73 -9.82 43.30
N THR A 19 -5.17 -9.74 42.08
CA THR A 19 -3.73 -9.73 41.76
C THR A 19 -2.80 -10.82 42.33
N SER A 20 -2.15 -11.60 41.45
CA SER A 20 -0.79 -11.31 40.97
C SER A 20 -0.12 -12.54 40.35
N LEU A 21 0.40 -12.39 39.13
CA LEU A 21 1.46 -13.23 38.61
C LEU A 21 2.68 -13.18 39.56
N SER A 22 3.29 -14.34 39.84
CA SER A 22 4.67 -14.68 39.41
C SER A 22 5.34 -15.71 40.34
N TYR A 23 6.17 -16.56 39.72
CA TYR A 23 7.22 -17.41 40.31
C TYR A 23 6.81 -18.59 41.21
N CYS A 24 6.80 -19.80 40.63
CA CYS A 24 7.71 -20.84 41.12
C CYS A 24 7.90 -21.94 40.06
N ALA A 25 9.02 -21.84 39.34
CA ALA A 25 9.66 -23.01 38.78
C ALA A 25 10.22 -23.81 39.95
N LEU A 26 9.62 -24.94 40.30
CA LEU A 26 10.16 -26.05 41.10
C LEU A 26 9.05 -27.12 41.18
N GLU A 27 9.44 -28.41 41.18
CA GLU A 27 8.56 -29.59 41.35
C GLU A 27 8.12 -30.36 40.09
N THR A 28 9.08 -30.78 39.25
CA THR A 28 8.93 -32.01 38.42
C THR A 28 10.00 -33.07 38.69
N LYS A 29 10.95 -32.81 39.60
CA LYS A 29 11.98 -33.79 40.02
C LYS A 29 11.65 -34.55 41.31
N ALA A 30 10.69 -34.10 42.11
CA ALA A 30 10.39 -34.70 43.42
C ALA A 30 9.46 -35.93 43.32
N GLU A 31 8.43 -35.89 42.47
CA GLU A 31 7.49 -37.02 42.32
C GLU A 31 8.12 -38.24 41.64
N HIS A 32 8.98 -38.04 40.63
CA HIS A 32 9.71 -39.15 40.00
C HIS A 32 10.72 -39.83 40.94
N LYS A 33 11.22 -39.12 41.96
CA LYS A 33 12.13 -39.68 42.96
C LYS A 33 11.38 -40.44 44.07
N ARG A 34 10.12 -40.08 44.37
CA ARG A 34 9.26 -40.79 45.35
C ARG A 34 8.78 -42.14 44.81
N ILE A 35 8.25 -42.17 43.57
CA ILE A 35 7.70 -43.41 42.99
C ILE A 35 8.76 -44.53 42.85
N ASN A 36 10.01 -44.17 42.57
CA ASN A 36 11.11 -45.14 42.47
C ASN A 36 11.62 -45.62 43.84
N ARG A 37 11.47 -44.81 44.91
CA ARG A 37 11.82 -45.21 46.27
C ARG A 37 10.79 -46.20 46.83
N ASP A 38 9.51 -45.91 46.65
CA ASP A 38 8.41 -46.72 47.20
C ASP A 38 8.36 -48.14 46.61
N SER A 39 8.64 -48.30 45.30
CA SER A 39 8.69 -49.64 44.68
C SER A 39 9.91 -50.46 45.11
N THR A 40 11.02 -49.80 45.43
CA THR A 40 12.25 -50.46 45.85
C THR A 40 12.18 -50.84 47.33
N ASP A 41 11.58 -49.98 48.16
CA ASP A 41 11.35 -50.23 49.58
C ASP A 41 10.32 -51.35 49.80
N LEU A 42 9.24 -51.40 48.99
CA LEU A 42 8.27 -52.50 49.04
C LEU A 42 8.91 -53.85 48.65
N PHE A 43 9.82 -53.85 47.68
CA PHE A 43 10.56 -55.06 47.28
C PHE A 43 11.55 -55.50 48.36
N ILE A 44 12.27 -54.57 48.97
CA ILE A 44 13.18 -54.85 50.08
C ILE A 44 12.42 -55.42 51.27
N GLN A 45 11.27 -54.84 51.63
CA GLN A 45 10.39 -55.36 52.69
C GLN A 45 9.88 -56.77 52.36
N THR A 46 9.45 -57.01 51.12
CA THR A 46 8.98 -58.34 50.68
C THR A 46 10.11 -59.38 50.66
N TYR A 47 11.32 -58.98 50.26
CA TYR A 47 12.51 -59.82 50.28
C TYR A 47 12.93 -60.19 51.71
N PHE A 48 12.90 -59.24 52.64
CA PHE A 48 13.20 -59.50 54.05
C PHE A 48 12.11 -60.37 54.71
N ALA A 49 10.83 -60.16 54.40
CA ALA A 49 9.73 -61.01 54.86
C ALA A 49 9.89 -62.47 54.38
N LEU A 50 10.19 -62.66 53.09
CA LEU A 50 10.46 -63.99 52.51
C LEU A 50 11.74 -64.62 53.08
N LYS A 51 12.77 -63.84 53.40
CA LYS A 51 14.01 -64.32 54.05
C LYS A 51 13.76 -64.77 55.51
N GLN A 52 12.83 -64.13 56.20
CA GLN A 52 12.45 -64.50 57.58
C GLN A 52 11.62 -65.79 57.60
N GLU A 53 10.77 -66.00 56.58
CA GLU A 53 10.00 -67.24 56.40
C GLU A 53 10.88 -68.41 55.93
N TYR A 54 11.93 -68.12 55.13
CA TYR A 54 12.97 -69.06 54.68
C TYR A 54 13.78 -69.69 55.83
N SER A 55 13.98 -68.98 56.94
CA SER A 55 14.68 -69.52 58.12
C SER A 55 13.90 -70.65 58.81
N LYS A 56 12.60 -70.80 58.55
CA LYS A 56 11.73 -71.74 59.25
C LYS A 56 11.43 -73.03 58.48
N ASN A 57 11.55 -73.06 57.14
CA ASN A 57 11.17 -74.23 56.33
C ASN A 57 12.20 -74.57 55.24
N LYS A 58 12.78 -75.78 55.30
CA LYS A 58 13.69 -76.33 54.27
C LYS A 58 12.89 -76.89 53.10
N LEU A 59 12.52 -76.05 52.11
CA LEU A 59 11.86 -76.49 50.87
C LEU A 59 12.65 -76.03 49.62
N PRO A 60 13.23 -76.96 48.83
CA PRO A 60 14.12 -76.63 47.69
C PRO A 60 13.41 -75.97 46.50
N VAL A 61 12.09 -76.15 46.35
CA VAL A 61 11.29 -75.55 45.26
C VAL A 61 11.18 -74.02 45.39
N LEU A 62 11.14 -73.50 46.62
CA LEU A 62 11.03 -72.07 46.88
C LEU A 62 12.29 -71.29 46.45
N ARG A 63 13.48 -71.93 46.51
CA ARG A 63 14.74 -71.36 45.99
C ARG A 63 14.69 -71.10 44.49
N GLN A 64 14.13 -72.02 43.71
CA GLN A 64 14.01 -71.85 42.26
C GLN A 64 13.05 -70.72 41.91
N ILE A 65 11.92 -70.60 42.60
CA ILE A 65 10.93 -69.55 42.35
C ILE A 65 11.49 -68.16 42.67
N ILE A 66 12.15 -68.00 43.84
CA ILE A 66 12.75 -66.71 44.22
C ILE A 66 13.90 -66.34 43.28
N PHE A 67 14.73 -67.30 42.87
CA PHE A 67 15.81 -67.07 41.91
C PHE A 67 15.26 -66.65 40.54
N LEU A 68 14.26 -67.35 40.01
CA LEU A 68 13.63 -67.02 38.73
C LEU A 68 12.90 -65.67 38.77
N ALA A 69 12.23 -65.34 39.88
CA ALA A 69 11.58 -64.04 40.06
C ALA A 69 12.61 -62.90 40.13
N SER A 70 13.70 -63.10 40.86
CA SER A 70 14.80 -62.11 40.98
C SER A 70 15.52 -61.91 39.64
N LEU A 71 15.74 -63.00 38.89
CA LEU A 71 16.35 -62.96 37.56
C LEU A 71 15.45 -62.25 36.55
N LYS A 72 14.13 -62.52 36.57
CA LYS A 72 13.14 -61.85 35.72
C LYS A 72 13.06 -60.35 36.03
N PHE A 73 13.11 -59.97 37.30
CA PHE A 73 13.13 -58.57 37.72
C PHE A 73 14.41 -57.85 37.27
N LEU A 74 15.57 -58.51 37.42
CA LEU A 74 16.86 -57.98 36.94
C LEU A 74 16.81 -57.75 35.42
N ILE A 75 16.35 -58.72 34.65
CA ILE A 75 16.22 -58.62 33.18
C ILE A 75 15.28 -57.47 32.79
N LEU A 76 14.12 -57.33 33.45
CA LEU A 76 13.16 -56.24 33.18
C LEU A 76 13.70 -54.86 33.57
N SER A 77 14.49 -54.77 34.64
CA SER A 77 15.16 -53.54 35.07
C SER A 77 16.23 -53.10 34.06
N PHE A 78 17.07 -54.03 33.60
CA PHE A 78 18.06 -53.77 32.54
C PHE A 78 17.40 -53.37 31.21
N ALA A 79 16.29 -53.99 30.83
CA ALA A 79 15.53 -53.64 29.64
C ALA A 79 14.98 -52.20 29.72
N LYS A 80 14.40 -51.79 30.85
CA LYS A 80 13.91 -50.41 31.06
C LYS A 80 15.03 -49.37 30.97
N ILE A 81 16.20 -49.64 31.53
CA ILE A 81 17.35 -48.74 31.48
C ILE A 81 17.84 -48.54 30.03
N ASN A 82 17.91 -49.62 29.26
CA ASN A 82 18.32 -49.56 27.85
C ASN A 82 17.29 -48.83 26.97
N ILE A 83 16.00 -49.04 27.21
CA ILE A 83 14.91 -48.31 26.52
C ILE A 83 14.97 -46.81 26.84
N TYR A 84 15.18 -46.44 28.11
CA TYR A 84 15.29 -45.03 28.50
C TYR A 84 16.51 -44.35 27.87
N ARG A 85 17.66 -45.04 27.83
CA ARG A 85 18.85 -44.54 27.13
C ARG A 85 18.58 -44.35 25.63
N ALA A 86 17.96 -45.32 24.96
CA ALA A 86 17.62 -45.23 23.55
C ALA A 86 16.66 -44.05 23.25
N LEU A 87 15.60 -43.90 24.05
CA LEU A 87 14.63 -42.80 23.92
C LEU A 87 15.29 -41.43 24.12
N LYS A 88 16.17 -41.29 25.12
CA LYS A 88 16.91 -40.04 25.35
C LYS A 88 17.81 -39.67 24.17
N THR A 89 18.47 -40.65 23.55
CA THR A 89 19.31 -40.43 22.37
C THR A 89 18.47 -40.02 21.15
N ILE A 90 17.30 -40.65 20.95
CA ILE A 90 16.37 -40.30 19.86
C ILE A 90 15.82 -38.88 20.06
N LEU A 91 15.35 -38.54 21.25
CA LEU A 91 14.84 -37.21 21.58
C LEU A 91 15.91 -36.12 21.42
N SER A 92 17.15 -36.39 21.83
CA SER A 92 18.26 -35.45 21.63
C SER A 92 18.57 -35.23 20.15
N LYS A 93 18.50 -36.27 19.31
CA LYS A 93 18.71 -36.15 17.86
C LYS A 93 17.57 -35.36 17.19
N ILE A 94 16.32 -35.59 17.60
CA ILE A 94 15.16 -34.83 17.12
C ILE A 94 15.29 -33.35 17.50
N PHE A 95 15.69 -33.07 18.74
CA PHE A 95 15.90 -31.69 19.20
C PHE A 95 17.00 -30.96 18.42
N ILE A 96 18.13 -31.62 18.16
CA ILE A 96 19.21 -31.08 17.32
C ILE A 96 18.71 -30.85 15.88
N PHE A 97 17.92 -31.78 15.33
CA PHE A 97 17.35 -31.64 13.99
C PHE A 97 16.38 -30.44 13.89
N ILE A 98 15.57 -30.20 14.92
CA ILE A 98 14.67 -29.03 14.99
C ILE A 98 15.48 -27.73 15.06
N ILE A 99 16.54 -27.68 15.88
CA ILE A 99 17.43 -26.50 15.95
C ILE A 99 18.09 -26.23 14.59
N LEU A 100 18.59 -27.27 13.92
CA LEU A 100 19.17 -27.15 12.59
C LEU A 100 18.13 -26.67 11.56
N ALA A 101 16.91 -27.19 11.59
CA ALA A 101 15.83 -26.76 10.71
C ALA A 101 15.46 -25.28 10.93
N VAL A 102 15.34 -24.83 12.16
CA VAL A 102 15.08 -23.41 12.49
C VAL A 102 16.23 -22.52 12.02
N ALA A 103 17.48 -22.91 12.27
CA ALA A 103 18.65 -22.16 11.81
C ALA A 103 18.72 -22.04 10.28
N THR A 104 18.30 -23.09 9.55
CA THR A 104 18.25 -23.03 8.07
C THR A 104 17.17 -22.08 7.54
N VAL A 105 16.03 -21.95 8.23
CA VAL A 105 14.96 -21.01 7.84
C VAL A 105 15.39 -19.57 8.07
N GLU A 106 16.07 -19.28 9.19
CA GLU A 106 16.63 -17.95 9.46
C GLU A 106 17.73 -17.57 8.45
N ALA A 107 18.62 -18.52 8.11
CA ALA A 107 19.65 -18.30 7.10
C ALA A 107 19.06 -18.06 5.70
N TYR A 108 17.98 -18.77 5.33
CA TYR A 108 17.28 -18.54 4.06
C TYR A 108 16.57 -17.17 4.04
N ALA A 109 15.96 -16.77 5.15
CA ALA A 109 15.32 -15.46 5.29
C ALA A 109 16.33 -14.30 5.22
N GLN A 110 17.54 -14.49 5.77
CA GLN A 110 18.64 -13.51 5.69
C GLN A 110 19.29 -13.46 4.30
N HIS A 111 19.21 -14.54 3.51
CA HIS A 111 19.73 -14.60 2.13
C HIS A 111 18.77 -14.07 1.06
N THR A 112 17.50 -13.83 1.39
CA THR A 112 16.62 -12.93 0.62
C THR A 112 17.11 -11.48 0.77
N SER A 113 18.28 -11.20 0.20
CA SER A 113 18.56 -9.86 -0.31
C SER A 113 17.36 -9.49 -1.18
N VAL A 114 16.58 -8.49 -0.74
CA VAL A 114 15.53 -7.89 -1.58
C VAL A 114 16.28 -7.38 -2.80
N ARG A 115 16.27 -8.16 -3.88
CA ARG A 115 16.89 -7.79 -5.13
C ARG A 115 16.05 -6.62 -5.63
N MET A 116 16.47 -5.40 -5.31
CA MET A 116 15.75 -4.20 -5.71
C MET A 116 15.57 -4.27 -7.22
N VAL A 117 14.32 -4.49 -7.67
CA VAL A 117 14.02 -4.46 -9.09
C VAL A 117 14.39 -3.07 -9.59
N PRO A 118 15.26 -2.95 -10.62
CA PRO A 118 15.58 -1.65 -11.18
C PRO A 118 14.29 -1.02 -11.72
N SER A 119 13.85 0.08 -11.12
CA SER A 119 12.61 0.75 -11.53
C SER A 119 12.73 1.31 -12.94
N GLY A 120 13.84 2.01 -13.25
CA GLY A 120 14.02 2.76 -14.49
C GLY A 120 13.60 2.01 -15.76
N THR A 121 14.38 1.02 -16.19
CA THR A 121 14.11 0.34 -17.47
C THR A 121 12.81 -0.48 -17.48
N ASN A 122 12.28 -0.88 -16.32
CA ASN A 122 11.06 -1.67 -16.26
C ASN A 122 9.81 -0.77 -16.34
N ALA A 123 9.85 0.39 -15.71
CA ALA A 123 8.77 1.36 -15.76
C ALA A 123 8.74 2.09 -17.11
N GLU A 124 9.91 2.39 -17.69
CA GLU A 124 10.01 3.05 -19.00
C GLU A 124 9.38 2.25 -20.14
N LYS A 125 9.35 0.91 -20.01
CA LYS A 125 8.76 -0.01 -20.98
C LYS A 125 7.24 -0.11 -20.91
N VAL A 126 6.62 0.42 -19.85
CA VAL A 126 5.16 0.44 -19.69
C VAL A 126 4.53 1.44 -20.65
N ILE A 127 5.26 2.52 -20.95
CA ILE A 127 4.75 3.66 -21.70
C ILE A 127 5.49 3.82 -23.03
N THR A 128 4.74 4.03 -24.10
CA THR A 128 5.25 4.37 -25.43
C THR A 128 4.59 5.68 -25.90
N SER A 129 5.28 6.41 -26.76
CA SER A 129 4.77 7.65 -27.34
C SER A 129 3.44 7.39 -28.07
N ASP A 130 3.32 6.26 -28.78
CA ASP A 130 2.10 5.84 -29.45
C ASP A 130 0.94 5.57 -28.48
N ASN A 131 1.19 4.90 -27.36
CA ASN A 131 0.14 4.63 -26.37
C ASN A 131 -0.36 5.92 -25.70
N ILE A 132 0.53 6.89 -25.49
CA ILE A 132 0.17 8.20 -24.96
C ILE A 132 -0.63 8.99 -26.02
N ARG A 133 -0.21 8.92 -27.29
CA ARG A 133 -0.93 9.52 -28.43
C ARG A 133 -2.35 9.00 -28.54
N MET A 134 -2.54 7.69 -28.55
CA MET A 134 -3.87 7.08 -28.62
C MET A 134 -4.80 7.54 -27.49
N GLN A 135 -4.26 7.75 -26.28
CA GLN A 135 -5.04 8.27 -25.15
C GLN A 135 -5.48 9.72 -25.37
N VAL A 136 -4.59 10.58 -25.84
CA VAL A 136 -4.92 11.98 -26.16
C VAL A 136 -5.92 12.05 -27.32
N GLU A 137 -5.70 11.28 -28.39
CA GLU A 137 -6.62 11.20 -29.53
C GLU A 137 -8.01 10.78 -29.09
N PHE A 138 -8.13 9.72 -28.26
CA PHE A 138 -9.41 9.35 -27.67
C PHE A 138 -10.03 10.51 -26.89
N LEU A 139 -9.32 11.12 -25.95
CA LEU A 139 -9.88 12.20 -25.14
C LEU A 139 -10.35 13.41 -25.98
N THR A 140 -9.69 13.66 -27.11
CA THR A 140 -9.98 14.79 -28.01
C THR A 140 -10.90 14.46 -29.17
N ASP A 141 -11.42 13.23 -29.24
CA ASP A 141 -12.22 12.78 -30.37
C ASP A 141 -13.50 13.60 -30.53
N THR A 142 -13.75 14.04 -31.77
CA THR A 142 -14.90 14.87 -32.14
C THR A 142 -16.25 14.19 -31.88
N THR A 143 -16.31 12.86 -31.82
CA THR A 143 -17.51 12.08 -31.51
C THR A 143 -18.05 12.36 -30.11
N PHE A 144 -17.17 12.73 -29.17
CA PHE A 144 -17.56 13.17 -27.83
C PHE A 144 -18.18 14.57 -27.82
N LYS A 145 -17.98 15.36 -28.88
CA LYS A 145 -18.28 16.80 -28.93
C LYS A 145 -17.63 17.57 -27.78
N GLY A 146 -16.49 17.04 -27.32
CA GLY A 146 -15.68 17.55 -26.21
C GLY A 146 -16.14 17.10 -24.83
N ARG A 147 -15.54 17.68 -23.79
CA ARG A 147 -15.60 17.17 -22.42
C ARG A 147 -16.09 18.24 -21.44
N ALA A 148 -17.02 19.08 -21.87
CA ALA A 148 -17.64 20.08 -20.99
C ALA A 148 -18.34 19.38 -19.82
N THR A 149 -18.17 19.88 -18.60
CA THR A 149 -18.80 19.32 -17.40
C THR A 149 -20.31 19.16 -17.59
N GLY A 150 -20.84 18.02 -17.16
CA GLY A 150 -22.26 17.66 -17.32
C GLY A 150 -22.67 17.22 -18.73
N SER A 151 -21.77 17.30 -19.73
CA SER A 151 -22.04 16.81 -21.08
C SER A 151 -21.99 15.29 -21.19
N ARG A 152 -22.53 14.76 -22.29
CA ARG A 152 -22.40 13.34 -22.66
C ARG A 152 -20.93 12.94 -22.82
N GLY A 153 -20.11 13.74 -23.50
CA GLY A 153 -18.69 13.43 -23.72
C GLY A 153 -17.89 13.35 -22.42
N ALA A 154 -18.14 14.25 -21.46
CA ALA A 154 -17.54 14.17 -20.13
C ALA A 154 -17.94 12.87 -19.39
N ALA A 155 -19.21 12.44 -19.48
CA ALA A 155 -19.66 11.19 -18.86
C ALA A 155 -19.03 9.95 -19.50
N GLU A 156 -18.88 9.92 -20.83
CA GLU A 156 -18.22 8.82 -21.55
C GLU A 156 -16.73 8.74 -21.19
N VAL A 157 -16.04 9.89 -21.11
CA VAL A 157 -14.64 9.97 -20.68
C VAL A 157 -14.48 9.54 -19.22
N ALA A 158 -15.36 9.96 -18.31
CA ALA A 158 -15.34 9.54 -16.92
C ALA A 158 -15.42 7.99 -16.77
N LEU A 159 -16.29 7.35 -17.56
CA LEU A 159 -16.39 5.89 -17.60
C LEU A 159 -15.11 5.26 -18.19
N TRP A 160 -14.56 5.85 -19.24
CA TRP A 160 -13.31 5.40 -19.82
C TRP A 160 -12.15 5.47 -18.82
N ILE A 161 -11.97 6.60 -18.12
CA ILE A 161 -10.96 6.76 -17.07
C ILE A 161 -11.14 5.71 -15.97
N SER A 162 -12.38 5.44 -15.54
CA SER A 162 -12.67 4.41 -14.54
C SER A 162 -12.18 3.02 -14.97
N ARG A 163 -12.38 2.64 -16.24
CA ARG A 163 -11.86 1.37 -16.80
C ARG A 163 -10.33 1.35 -16.90
N ARG A 164 -9.72 2.50 -17.18
CA ARG A 164 -8.26 2.64 -17.22
C ARG A 164 -7.66 2.50 -15.83
N TYR A 165 -8.30 3.07 -14.80
CA TYR A 165 -7.93 2.87 -13.40
C TYR A 165 -8.04 1.40 -12.97
N GLU A 166 -9.13 0.71 -13.34
CA GLU A 166 -9.27 -0.73 -13.09
C GLU A 166 -8.15 -1.54 -13.77
N SER A 167 -7.87 -1.25 -15.05
CA SER A 167 -6.78 -1.89 -15.80
C SER A 167 -5.40 -1.62 -15.19
N ALA A 168 -5.22 -0.44 -14.59
CA ALA A 168 -4.04 -0.04 -13.86
C ALA A 168 -3.99 -0.64 -12.43
N GLY A 169 -4.88 -1.56 -12.07
CA GLY A 169 -4.87 -2.23 -10.76
C GLY A 169 -5.21 -1.33 -9.58
N LEU A 170 -5.83 -0.18 -9.85
CA LEU A 170 -6.33 0.71 -8.80
C LEU A 170 -7.60 0.12 -8.19
N THR A 171 -7.98 0.64 -7.02
CA THR A 171 -9.23 0.29 -6.34
C THR A 171 -10.13 1.51 -6.19
N PRO A 172 -11.46 1.37 -6.33
CA PRO A 172 -12.39 2.47 -6.16
C PRO A 172 -12.57 2.83 -4.68
N PHE A 173 -12.98 4.07 -4.42
CA PHE A 173 -13.32 4.51 -3.07
C PHE A 173 -14.77 4.14 -2.72
N GLY A 174 -14.97 3.34 -1.66
CA GLY A 174 -16.32 2.95 -1.24
C GLY A 174 -17.11 2.20 -2.31
N GLY A 175 -16.43 1.45 -3.18
CA GLY A 175 -17.04 0.67 -4.27
C GLY A 175 -17.43 1.48 -5.52
N THR A 176 -17.17 2.79 -5.56
CA THR A 176 -17.41 3.64 -6.72
C THR A 176 -16.16 4.40 -7.14
N TRP A 177 -15.97 4.53 -8.46
CA TRP A 177 -14.92 5.39 -9.03
C TRP A 177 -15.31 6.86 -8.96
N SER A 178 -16.61 7.17 -9.04
CA SER A 178 -17.09 8.54 -9.20
C SER A 178 -17.53 9.18 -7.89
N ARG A 179 -17.13 10.45 -7.71
CA ARG A 179 -17.63 11.40 -6.69
C ARG A 179 -18.34 12.53 -7.40
N SER A 180 -19.67 12.53 -7.31
CA SER A 180 -20.50 13.56 -7.95
C SER A 180 -20.62 14.79 -7.05
N PHE A 181 -20.63 15.97 -7.65
CA PHE A 181 -20.82 17.25 -6.98
C PHE A 181 -21.64 18.20 -7.85
N LYS A 182 -22.28 19.19 -7.24
CA LYS A 182 -23.06 20.20 -7.95
C LYS A 182 -22.16 21.36 -8.37
N VAL A 183 -22.27 21.80 -9.62
CA VAL A 183 -21.60 23.00 -10.11
C VAL A 183 -22.56 23.76 -11.04
N GLY A 184 -22.99 24.95 -10.60
CA GLY A 184 -24.10 25.65 -11.23
C GLY A 184 -25.35 24.76 -11.31
N ASP A 185 -25.89 24.62 -12.53
CA ASP A 185 -27.07 23.80 -12.83
C ASP A 185 -26.73 22.39 -13.34
N VAL A 186 -25.44 22.03 -13.38
CA VAL A 186 -24.98 20.71 -13.85
C VAL A 186 -24.35 19.91 -12.70
N VAL A 187 -24.13 18.61 -12.97
CA VAL A 187 -23.46 17.69 -12.05
C VAL A 187 -22.09 17.34 -12.61
N GLY A 188 -21.04 17.72 -11.89
CA GLY A 188 -19.67 17.32 -12.14
C GLY A 188 -19.33 15.99 -11.45
N ARG A 189 -18.30 15.30 -11.94
CA ARG A 189 -17.87 13.98 -11.44
C ARG A 189 -16.35 13.87 -11.38
N ASN A 190 -15.78 13.88 -10.18
CA ASN A 190 -14.40 13.46 -10.00
C ASN A 190 -14.30 11.94 -10.08
N ILE A 191 -13.23 11.42 -10.67
CA ILE A 191 -12.94 9.97 -10.75
C ILE A 191 -11.70 9.68 -9.91
N LEU A 192 -11.84 8.83 -8.89
CA LEU A 192 -10.81 8.55 -7.89
C LEU A 192 -10.39 7.08 -7.94
N GLY A 193 -9.08 6.83 -8.01
CA GLY A 193 -8.49 5.49 -7.91
C GLY A 193 -7.41 5.42 -6.83
N PHE A 194 -7.41 4.34 -6.06
CA PHE A 194 -6.50 4.12 -4.94
C PHE A 194 -5.47 3.02 -5.25
N LEU A 195 -4.19 3.31 -5.03
CA LEU A 195 -3.12 2.32 -5.04
C LEU A 195 -2.46 2.26 -3.65
N PRO A 196 -2.63 1.16 -2.90
CA PRO A 196 -2.05 1.06 -1.57
C PRO A 196 -0.54 0.92 -1.64
N GLY A 197 0.13 1.67 -0.77
CA GLY A 197 1.56 1.55 -0.49
C GLY A 197 1.89 0.37 0.42
N LYS A 198 3.13 0.34 0.89
CA LYS A 198 3.59 -0.53 1.96
C LYS A 198 2.98 -0.01 3.26
N ARG A 199 2.10 -0.81 3.86
CA ARG A 199 1.59 -0.49 5.18
C ARG A 199 2.69 -0.70 6.21
N GLU A 200 2.92 0.31 7.03
CA GLU A 200 3.78 0.21 8.21
C GLU A 200 2.91 0.41 9.46
N ALA A 201 3.38 -0.01 10.63
CA ALA A 201 2.60 0.11 11.87
C ALA A 201 2.33 1.58 12.28
N SER A 202 2.98 2.53 11.61
CA SER A 202 2.81 3.97 11.78
C SER A 202 1.71 4.53 10.86
N LYS A 203 1.36 5.79 11.09
CA LYS A 203 0.27 6.50 10.40
C LYS A 203 0.46 6.51 8.87
N GLU A 204 -0.50 5.92 8.16
CA GLU A 204 -0.58 5.96 6.69
C GLU A 204 -0.63 7.40 6.16
N MET A 205 0.22 7.69 5.18
CA MET A 205 0.29 8.97 4.46
C MET A 205 -0.10 8.78 2.99
N TYR A 206 -0.63 9.83 2.38
CA TYR A 206 -1.20 9.80 1.04
C TYR A 206 -0.58 10.87 0.14
N VAL A 207 -0.28 10.50 -1.10
CA VAL A 207 0.07 11.43 -2.18
C VAL A 207 -1.07 11.43 -3.19
N ILE A 208 -1.64 12.60 -3.45
CA ILE A 208 -2.71 12.76 -4.45
C ILE A 208 -2.08 13.21 -5.77
N VAL A 209 -2.34 12.48 -6.86
CA VAL A 209 -1.92 12.84 -8.22
C VAL A 209 -3.17 13.18 -9.03
N CYS A 210 -3.29 14.44 -9.45
CA CYS A 210 -4.47 15.01 -10.08
C CYS A 210 -4.18 15.42 -11.53
N ALA A 211 -5.18 15.25 -12.40
CA ALA A 211 -5.26 15.91 -13.69
C ALA A 211 -6.74 16.18 -14.02
N HIS A 212 -7.07 17.40 -14.41
CA HIS A 212 -8.46 17.67 -14.80
C HIS A 212 -8.75 17.10 -16.20
N TYR A 213 -9.91 16.46 -16.35
CA TYR A 213 -10.29 15.81 -17.61
C TYR A 213 -11.35 16.59 -18.40
N ASP A 214 -11.97 17.61 -17.80
CA ASP A 214 -12.91 18.47 -18.51
C ASP A 214 -12.20 19.32 -19.58
N SER A 215 -12.99 19.78 -20.55
CA SER A 215 -12.57 20.77 -21.54
C SER A 215 -13.72 21.70 -21.88
N HIS A 216 -13.45 22.76 -22.65
CA HIS A 216 -14.46 23.74 -23.06
C HIS A 216 -15.61 23.14 -23.90
N GLY A 217 -15.38 22.03 -24.61
CA GLY A 217 -16.42 21.43 -25.45
C GLY A 217 -16.69 22.23 -26.71
N ILE A 218 -17.97 22.50 -26.99
CA ILE A 218 -18.38 23.35 -28.13
C ILE A 218 -18.84 24.70 -27.60
N ILE A 219 -18.22 25.78 -28.07
CA ILE A 219 -18.59 27.16 -27.76
C ILE A 219 -18.89 27.87 -29.09
N ASP A 220 -20.09 28.44 -29.22
CA ASP A 220 -20.54 29.14 -30.43
C ASP A 220 -20.33 28.33 -31.73
N GLY A 221 -20.57 27.03 -31.67
CA GLY A 221 -20.41 26.09 -32.79
C GLY A 221 -18.97 25.65 -33.05
N ASN A 222 -17.98 26.22 -32.36
CA ASN A 222 -16.57 25.86 -32.50
C ASN A 222 -16.18 24.77 -31.49
N PHE A 223 -15.47 23.75 -31.96
CA PHE A 223 -14.98 22.65 -31.12
C PHE A 223 -13.62 22.97 -30.49
N TYR A 224 -13.51 22.80 -29.18
CA TYR A 224 -12.31 22.99 -28.37
C TYR A 224 -11.84 21.62 -27.84
N PRO A 225 -10.85 20.97 -28.50
CA PRO A 225 -10.50 19.59 -28.18
C PRO A 225 -9.81 19.47 -26.82
N GLY A 226 -8.96 20.43 -26.45
CA GLY A 226 -8.25 20.41 -25.18
C GLY A 226 -7.22 19.28 -25.11
N ALA A 227 -6.38 19.17 -26.15
CA ALA A 227 -5.35 18.15 -26.24
C ALA A 227 -4.24 18.36 -25.21
N ASP A 228 -3.67 19.56 -25.14
CA ASP A 228 -2.72 19.91 -24.10
C ASP A 228 -3.40 20.40 -22.83
N ASN A 229 -4.54 21.11 -22.92
CA ASN A 229 -5.36 21.50 -21.76
C ASN A 229 -6.68 20.71 -21.73
N ASN A 230 -6.75 19.54 -21.10
CA ASN A 230 -5.69 18.85 -20.37
C ASN A 230 -5.67 17.32 -20.61
N ALA A 231 -5.92 16.91 -21.86
CA ALA A 231 -5.81 15.48 -22.20
C ALA A 231 -4.38 14.95 -22.01
N SER A 232 -3.35 15.76 -22.23
CA SER A 232 -1.95 15.40 -21.97
C SER A 232 -1.68 15.13 -20.49
N GLY A 233 -2.23 15.92 -19.57
CA GLY A 233 -2.17 15.69 -18.13
C GLY A 233 -2.90 14.41 -17.69
N VAL A 234 -4.08 14.14 -18.26
CA VAL A 234 -4.83 12.90 -17.99
C VAL A 234 -4.05 11.68 -18.47
N ALA A 235 -3.50 11.71 -19.69
CA ALA A 235 -2.68 10.63 -20.22
C ALA A 235 -1.41 10.41 -19.37
N ALA A 236 -0.79 11.48 -18.87
CA ALA A 236 0.33 11.41 -17.94
C ALA A 236 -0.05 10.73 -16.62
N MET A 237 -1.18 11.13 -16.01
CA MET A 237 -1.68 10.55 -14.76
C MET A 237 -1.95 9.04 -14.91
N LEU A 238 -2.63 8.63 -15.99
CA LEU A 238 -2.92 7.23 -16.28
C LEU A 238 -1.64 6.42 -16.49
N SER A 239 -0.69 6.98 -17.24
CA SER A 239 0.61 6.36 -17.49
C SER A 239 1.41 6.15 -16.19
N VAL A 240 1.43 7.14 -15.31
CA VAL A 240 2.06 7.05 -13.98
C VAL A 240 1.40 5.95 -13.13
N ALA A 241 0.07 5.86 -13.12
CA ALA A 241 -0.65 4.81 -12.39
C ALA A 241 -0.27 3.41 -12.89
N GLU A 242 -0.19 3.21 -14.21
CA GLU A 242 0.23 1.94 -14.81
C GLU A 242 1.67 1.57 -14.45
N MET A 243 2.58 2.55 -14.47
CA MET A 243 3.98 2.34 -14.10
C MET A 243 4.11 1.91 -12.64
N PHE A 244 3.40 2.58 -11.71
CA PHE A 244 3.41 2.20 -10.29
C PHE A 244 2.83 0.82 -10.05
N ASN A 245 1.71 0.48 -10.69
CA ASN A 245 1.15 -0.86 -10.61
C ASN A 245 2.10 -1.92 -11.17
N ARG A 246 2.74 -1.64 -12.31
CA ARG A 246 3.74 -2.55 -12.88
C ARG A 246 4.91 -2.75 -11.92
N MET A 247 5.41 -1.68 -11.29
CA MET A 247 6.50 -1.79 -10.32
C MET A 247 6.09 -2.63 -9.11
N LYS A 248 4.85 -2.46 -8.64
CA LYS A 248 4.28 -3.26 -7.56
C LYS A 248 4.20 -4.74 -7.92
N GLN A 249 3.74 -5.08 -9.13
CA GLN A 249 3.73 -6.46 -9.64
C GLN A 249 5.13 -7.07 -9.70
N LEU A 250 6.16 -6.25 -9.94
CA LEU A 250 7.55 -6.68 -9.91
C LEU A 250 8.15 -6.72 -8.48
N GLY A 251 7.35 -6.48 -7.44
CA GLY A 251 7.78 -6.56 -6.05
C GLY A 251 8.38 -5.27 -5.49
N ARG A 252 8.28 -4.13 -6.18
CA ARG A 252 8.56 -2.83 -5.54
C ARG A 252 7.42 -2.45 -4.61
N SER A 253 7.78 -1.74 -3.55
CA SER A 253 6.83 -1.21 -2.59
C SER A 253 7.23 0.22 -2.23
N TYR A 254 6.23 1.06 -2.01
CA TYR A 254 6.38 2.49 -1.75
C TYR A 254 5.83 2.83 -0.38
N GLY A 255 6.45 3.74 0.38
CA GLY A 255 6.09 3.98 1.79
C GLY A 255 4.76 4.72 2.00
N LYS A 256 4.19 5.30 0.93
CA LYS A 256 2.95 6.08 0.99
C LYS A 256 1.93 5.53 0.01
N ASN A 257 0.66 5.79 0.30
CA ASN A 257 -0.45 5.45 -0.56
C ASN A 257 -0.60 6.50 -1.67
N LEU A 258 -1.04 6.06 -2.85
CA LEU A 258 -1.29 6.94 -3.99
C LEU A 258 -2.80 7.04 -4.25
N ILE A 259 -3.28 8.26 -4.44
CA ILE A 259 -4.65 8.56 -4.86
C ILE A 259 -4.58 9.25 -6.21
N PHE A 260 -5.04 8.61 -7.26
CA PHE A 260 -5.16 9.21 -8.58
C PHE A 260 -6.54 9.84 -8.73
N VAL A 261 -6.60 11.11 -9.11
CA VAL A 261 -7.85 11.87 -9.22
C VAL A 261 -7.95 12.55 -10.58
N ALA A 262 -8.89 12.09 -11.40
CA ALA A 262 -9.34 12.86 -12.56
C ALA A 262 -10.39 13.88 -12.08
N THR A 263 -10.01 15.14 -11.99
CA THR A 263 -10.91 16.21 -11.58
C THR A 263 -11.80 16.67 -12.74
N ASP A 264 -13.04 17.02 -12.44
CA ASP A 264 -13.97 17.63 -13.39
C ASP A 264 -14.14 19.12 -13.06
N ALA A 265 -14.70 19.89 -13.99
CA ALA A 265 -15.09 21.28 -13.78
C ALA A 265 -13.94 22.22 -13.38
N LYS A 266 -12.72 21.98 -13.88
CA LYS A 266 -11.60 22.93 -13.75
C LYS A 266 -11.90 24.22 -14.49
N GLU A 267 -12.47 24.11 -15.70
CA GLU A 267 -12.87 25.27 -16.50
C GLU A 267 -14.05 26.03 -15.86
N GLN A 268 -14.73 25.45 -14.88
CA GLN A 268 -15.73 26.10 -14.02
C GLN A 268 -15.13 26.45 -12.65
N ASN A 269 -13.98 27.14 -12.67
CA ASN A 269 -13.29 27.66 -11.49
C ASN A 269 -12.76 26.58 -10.51
N SER A 270 -12.35 25.40 -11.00
CA SER A 270 -11.80 24.31 -10.16
C SER A 270 -12.79 23.70 -9.17
N ALA A 271 -14.07 23.65 -9.54
CA ALA A 271 -15.13 23.11 -8.69
C ALA A 271 -14.91 21.63 -8.31
N GLY A 272 -14.27 20.82 -9.17
CA GLY A 272 -13.92 19.45 -8.82
C GLY A 272 -12.86 19.36 -7.73
N ALA A 273 -11.82 20.19 -7.78
CA ALA A 273 -10.82 20.25 -6.71
C ALA A 273 -11.43 20.77 -5.40
N GLU A 274 -12.37 21.73 -5.47
CA GLU A 274 -13.15 22.20 -4.30
C GLU A 274 -13.95 21.06 -3.68
N ALA A 275 -14.72 20.32 -4.48
CA ALA A 275 -15.49 19.18 -4.01
C ALA A 275 -14.61 18.07 -3.37
N LEU A 276 -13.43 17.79 -3.94
CA LEU A 276 -12.47 16.87 -3.33
C LEU A 276 -12.01 17.36 -1.95
N MET A 277 -11.69 18.65 -1.83
CA MET A 277 -11.28 19.23 -0.56
C MET A 277 -12.40 19.23 0.49
N GLU A 278 -13.65 19.44 0.07
CA GLU A 278 -14.80 19.29 0.95
C GLU A 278 -14.95 17.86 1.44
N ASP A 279 -14.81 16.86 0.56
CA ASP A 279 -14.84 15.45 0.95
C ASP A 279 -13.75 15.09 1.97
N ILE A 280 -12.55 15.65 1.82
CA ILE A 280 -11.44 15.47 2.79
C ILE A 280 -11.79 16.12 4.13
N LYS A 281 -12.21 17.39 4.12
CA LYS A 281 -12.53 18.15 5.35
C LYS A 281 -13.70 17.57 6.12
N ASN A 282 -14.71 17.07 5.42
CA ASN A 282 -15.91 16.47 6.00
C ASN A 282 -15.69 15.01 6.43
N GLY A 283 -14.52 14.43 6.15
CA GLY A 283 -14.18 13.06 6.52
C GLY A 283 -14.89 11.99 5.67
N ASN A 284 -15.38 12.38 4.48
CA ASN A 284 -16.05 11.49 3.52
C ASN A 284 -15.06 10.62 2.75
N LEU A 285 -13.81 11.08 2.59
CA LEU A 285 -12.77 10.31 1.94
C LEU A 285 -12.20 9.26 2.92
N LYS A 286 -12.46 7.99 2.64
CA LYS A 286 -12.02 6.85 3.47
C LYS A 286 -11.08 5.93 2.71
N ASP A 287 -10.01 5.49 3.34
CA ASP A 287 -9.06 4.52 2.79
C ASP A 287 -9.81 3.22 2.41
N PRO A 288 -9.77 2.78 1.13
CA PRO A 288 -10.49 1.60 0.67
C PRO A 288 -10.08 0.27 1.32
N VAL A 289 -8.91 0.21 1.96
CA VAL A 289 -8.35 -1.03 2.52
C VAL A 289 -8.60 -1.15 4.02
N ASN A 290 -8.46 -0.08 4.80
CA ASN A 290 -8.68 -0.13 6.26
C ASN A 290 -9.94 0.63 6.73
N GLY A 291 -10.60 1.39 5.84
CA GLY A 291 -11.82 2.13 6.15
C GLY A 291 -11.61 3.40 6.98
N GLU A 292 -10.37 3.77 7.32
CA GLU A 292 -10.07 4.96 8.10
C GLU A 292 -10.29 6.24 7.29
N THR A 293 -10.74 7.30 7.95
CA THR A 293 -10.85 8.62 7.34
C THR A 293 -9.47 9.16 6.96
N ILE A 294 -9.36 9.66 5.73
CA ILE A 294 -8.19 10.36 5.21
C ILE A 294 -8.37 11.85 5.50
N THR A 295 -7.81 12.29 6.62
CA THR A 295 -7.82 13.69 7.03
C THR A 295 -6.70 14.48 6.36
N ILE A 296 -6.82 15.82 6.37
CA ILE A 296 -5.88 16.72 5.68
C ILE A 296 -4.42 16.53 6.12
N ASP A 297 -4.19 16.23 7.39
CA ASP A 297 -2.87 15.98 8.00
C ASP A 297 -2.27 14.61 7.63
N ARG A 298 -3.03 13.77 6.91
CA ARG A 298 -2.54 12.52 6.30
C ARG A 298 -2.13 12.71 4.85
N ILE A 299 -2.46 13.84 4.23
CA ILE A 299 -2.05 14.16 2.86
C ILE A 299 -0.63 14.70 2.91
N HIS A 300 0.33 13.89 2.44
CA HIS A 300 1.73 14.27 2.37
C HIS A 300 1.96 15.35 1.32
N SER A 301 1.39 15.16 0.13
CA SER A 301 1.46 16.13 -0.96
C SER A 301 0.33 15.91 -1.97
N THR A 302 0.05 16.96 -2.72
CA THR A 302 -0.81 16.95 -3.91
C THR A 302 0.06 17.28 -5.12
N VAL A 303 -0.18 16.63 -6.24
CA VAL A 303 0.60 16.73 -7.47
C VAL A 303 -0.38 16.96 -8.61
N VAL A 304 -0.35 18.13 -9.23
CA VAL A 304 -1.23 18.51 -10.34
C VAL A 304 -0.45 18.41 -11.65
N LEU A 305 -0.99 17.67 -12.60
CA LEU A 305 -0.46 17.48 -13.94
C LEU A 305 -1.34 18.30 -14.91
N ASP A 306 -0.82 19.41 -15.41
CA ASP A 306 -1.59 20.35 -16.24
C ASP A 306 -0.73 20.91 -17.39
N ILE A 307 -1.15 20.68 -18.63
CA ILE A 307 -0.45 21.10 -19.86
C ILE A 307 0.96 20.51 -19.91
N LEU A 308 1.11 19.29 -20.41
CA LEU A 308 2.40 18.55 -20.40
C LEU A 308 2.92 18.16 -21.77
N GLY A 309 2.18 18.37 -22.84
CA GLY A 309 2.42 17.81 -24.18
C GLY A 309 3.11 18.76 -25.15
N SER A 310 2.93 20.08 -25.02
CA SER A 310 3.48 21.03 -25.99
C SER A 310 4.97 21.33 -25.78
N THR A 311 5.63 21.72 -26.87
CA THR A 311 7.01 22.25 -26.88
C THR A 311 7.05 23.70 -27.38
N LEU A 312 5.91 24.38 -27.47
CA LEU A 312 5.80 25.70 -28.11
C LEU A 312 6.24 26.88 -27.25
N ALA A 313 6.51 26.67 -25.96
CA ALA A 313 6.92 27.72 -25.04
C ALA A 313 8.17 27.34 -24.21
N PRO A 314 9.29 27.01 -24.87
CA PRO A 314 10.49 26.51 -24.21
C PRO A 314 11.14 27.58 -23.32
N ILE A 315 11.76 27.11 -22.24
CA ILE A 315 12.52 27.97 -21.31
C ILE A 315 13.77 28.48 -22.01
N HIS A 316 14.52 27.58 -22.65
CA HIS A 316 15.69 27.89 -23.46
C HIS A 316 15.39 27.58 -24.93
N LYS A 317 15.68 28.53 -25.83
CA LYS A 317 15.31 28.45 -27.26
C LYS A 317 15.78 27.17 -27.96
N ASP A 318 16.89 26.60 -27.53
CA ASP A 318 17.51 25.42 -28.15
C ASP A 318 17.09 24.09 -27.50
N ARG A 319 16.18 24.11 -26.51
CA ARG A 319 15.71 22.93 -25.77
C ARG A 319 14.19 22.81 -25.85
N LYS A 320 13.71 21.77 -26.54
CA LYS A 320 12.27 21.44 -26.63
C LYS A 320 11.79 20.53 -25.50
N ASP A 321 12.70 19.80 -24.88
CA ASP A 321 12.47 18.79 -23.85
C ASP A 321 12.49 19.38 -22.44
N PHE A 322 11.73 20.44 -22.24
CA PHE A 322 11.69 21.17 -20.97
C PHE A 322 10.52 20.76 -20.08
N LEU A 323 10.63 20.95 -18.77
CA LEU A 323 9.56 20.71 -17.79
C LEU A 323 9.61 21.74 -16.66
N ILE A 324 8.48 22.38 -16.35
CA ILE A 324 8.36 23.31 -15.24
C ILE A 324 7.70 22.57 -14.07
N MET A 325 8.31 22.65 -12.88
CA MET A 325 7.73 22.18 -11.63
C MET A 325 7.56 23.35 -10.66
N LEU A 326 6.32 23.66 -10.28
CA LEU A 326 6.01 24.69 -9.30
C LEU A 326 5.61 24.05 -7.97
N SER A 327 6.31 24.39 -6.88
CA SER A 327 6.11 23.73 -5.58
C SER A 327 6.31 24.65 -4.38
N GLY A 328 6.44 25.96 -4.61
CA GLY A 328 6.86 26.90 -3.56
C GLY A 328 8.26 26.61 -3.01
N GLY A 329 9.13 25.97 -3.80
CA GLY A 329 10.50 25.59 -3.42
C GLY A 329 10.65 24.19 -2.83
N GLN A 330 9.55 23.52 -2.47
CA GLN A 330 9.58 22.14 -1.94
C GLN A 330 9.96 21.14 -3.04
N TYR A 331 10.60 20.03 -2.67
CA TYR A 331 10.95 18.91 -3.57
C TYR A 331 11.81 19.25 -4.80
N THR A 332 12.42 20.43 -4.84
CA THR A 332 13.27 20.88 -5.96
C THR A 332 14.54 20.04 -6.07
N PHE A 333 15.13 19.67 -4.93
CA PHE A 333 16.27 18.76 -4.87
C PHE A 333 15.90 17.36 -5.39
N ASP A 334 14.73 16.84 -5.02
CA ASP A 334 14.24 15.54 -5.49
C ASP A 334 14.05 15.53 -7.01
N LEU A 335 13.58 16.64 -7.59
CA LEU A 335 13.44 16.78 -9.05
C LEU A 335 14.80 16.73 -9.74
N THR A 336 15.77 17.51 -9.27
CA THR A 336 17.13 17.50 -9.82
C THR A 336 17.72 16.10 -9.78
N ARG A 337 17.60 15.42 -8.63
CA ARG A 337 18.08 14.03 -8.44
C ARG A 337 17.36 13.02 -9.33
N ALA A 338 16.07 13.19 -9.57
CA ALA A 338 15.33 12.34 -10.50
C ALA A 338 15.80 12.55 -11.95
N ASN A 339 16.08 13.79 -12.33
CA ASN A 339 16.51 14.15 -13.69
C ASN A 339 17.94 13.71 -14.04
N GLU A 340 18.77 13.38 -13.05
CA GLU A 340 20.10 12.75 -13.25
C GLU A 340 20.02 11.28 -13.71
N GLY A 341 18.83 10.69 -13.79
CA GLY A 341 18.63 9.31 -14.23
C GLY A 341 19.08 9.05 -15.68
N LYS A 342 19.47 7.80 -15.97
CA LYS A 342 19.89 7.39 -17.32
C LYS A 342 18.74 7.59 -18.32
N GLY A 343 18.99 8.32 -19.41
CA GLY A 343 17.98 8.63 -20.43
C GLY A 343 17.10 9.84 -20.10
N LEU A 344 17.32 10.45 -18.94
CA LEU A 344 16.76 11.74 -18.54
C LEU A 344 17.81 12.85 -18.72
N GLY A 345 17.49 14.06 -18.28
CA GLY A 345 18.25 15.28 -18.55
C GLY A 345 17.41 16.37 -19.21
N LEU A 346 16.11 16.42 -18.90
CA LEU A 346 15.20 17.45 -19.38
C LEU A 346 15.68 18.83 -18.91
N ASP A 347 15.33 19.85 -19.68
CA ASP A 347 15.54 21.24 -19.28
C ASP A 347 14.49 21.62 -18.22
N ILE A 348 14.85 21.44 -16.94
CA ILE A 348 13.92 21.66 -15.83
C ILE A 348 13.96 23.11 -15.34
N ALA A 349 12.79 23.67 -15.00
CA ALA A 349 12.70 24.90 -14.22
C ALA A 349 11.79 24.75 -13.01
N THR A 350 12.13 25.47 -11.95
CA THR A 350 11.36 25.55 -10.70
C THR A 350 10.61 26.87 -10.54
N SER A 351 10.63 27.69 -11.60
CA SER A 351 9.92 28.95 -11.71
C SER A 351 9.36 29.11 -13.12
N TYR A 352 8.29 29.87 -13.24
CA TYR A 352 7.65 30.16 -14.50
C TYR A 352 8.40 31.29 -15.21
N TYR A 353 9.14 30.94 -16.27
CA TYR A 353 9.99 31.85 -17.08
C TYR A 353 10.89 32.79 -16.24
N GLY A 354 11.42 32.31 -15.11
CA GLY A 354 12.28 33.09 -14.22
C GLY A 354 11.58 34.17 -13.40
N SER A 355 10.25 34.30 -13.51
CA SER A 355 9.48 35.34 -12.81
C SER A 355 8.88 34.80 -11.51
N LYS A 356 9.30 35.37 -10.37
CA LYS A 356 8.77 35.01 -9.05
C LYS A 356 7.28 35.32 -8.93
N SER A 357 6.85 36.52 -9.32
CA SER A 357 5.45 36.94 -9.22
C SER A 357 4.55 36.09 -10.09
N PHE A 358 5.00 35.76 -11.31
CA PHE A 358 4.24 34.90 -12.20
C PHE A 358 4.17 33.46 -11.70
N THR A 359 5.27 32.96 -11.13
CA THR A 359 5.32 31.65 -10.46
C THR A 359 4.31 31.56 -9.32
N GLU A 360 4.31 32.53 -8.40
CA GLU A 360 3.38 32.59 -7.27
C GLU A 360 1.93 32.68 -7.75
N MET A 361 1.68 33.50 -8.77
CA MET A 361 0.36 33.64 -9.37
C MET A 361 -0.13 32.32 -9.98
N PHE A 362 0.66 31.66 -10.82
CA PHE A 362 0.29 30.38 -11.44
C PHE A 362 0.11 29.25 -10.44
N HIS A 363 0.97 29.19 -9.42
CA HIS A 363 0.94 28.14 -8.42
C HIS A 363 -0.21 28.29 -7.42
N SER A 364 -0.56 29.52 -7.02
CA SER A 364 -1.50 29.75 -5.91
C SER A 364 -2.84 30.38 -6.30
N ARG A 365 -3.02 30.81 -7.55
CA ARG A 365 -4.24 31.54 -7.99
C ARG A 365 -4.98 30.91 -9.18
N PHE A 366 -4.35 30.03 -9.94
CA PHE A 366 -4.93 29.40 -11.13
C PHE A 366 -5.05 27.89 -10.97
N GLY A 367 -5.95 27.27 -11.74
CA GLY A 367 -6.14 25.81 -11.81
C GLY A 367 -6.48 25.15 -10.47
N ASP A 368 -6.47 23.82 -10.47
CA ASP A 368 -6.82 23.01 -9.29
C ASP A 368 -5.84 23.19 -8.14
N GLN A 369 -4.57 23.47 -8.44
CA GLN A 369 -3.53 23.74 -7.45
C GLN A 369 -3.91 24.86 -6.49
N LYS A 370 -4.65 25.87 -6.95
CA LYS A 370 -5.05 27.00 -6.10
C LYS A 370 -5.87 26.50 -4.90
N ILE A 371 -6.71 25.49 -5.11
CA ILE A 371 -7.60 24.95 -4.08
C ILE A 371 -6.76 24.23 -3.02
N PHE A 372 -5.81 23.40 -3.43
CA PHE A 372 -4.95 22.67 -2.50
C PHE A 372 -4.05 23.64 -1.70
N VAL A 373 -3.41 24.59 -2.38
CA VAL A 373 -2.52 25.59 -1.74
C VAL A 373 -3.27 26.46 -0.74
N GLN A 374 -4.44 26.98 -1.11
CA GLN A 374 -5.24 27.85 -0.23
C GLN A 374 -5.80 27.11 1.00
N ASN A 375 -5.88 25.78 0.94
CA ASN A 375 -6.25 24.93 2.06
C ASN A 375 -5.04 24.43 2.87
N GLY A 376 -3.83 24.95 2.60
CA GLY A 376 -2.61 24.63 3.36
C GLY A 376 -1.97 23.30 3.00
N LEU A 377 -2.38 22.64 1.91
CA LEU A 377 -1.71 21.44 1.42
C LEU A 377 -0.46 21.81 0.62
N THR A 378 0.58 21.01 0.80
CA THR A 378 1.73 21.04 -0.12
C THR A 378 1.25 20.59 -1.50
N CYS A 379 1.38 21.48 -2.49
CA CYS A 379 0.99 21.22 -3.87
C CYS A 379 2.17 21.41 -4.82
N VAL A 380 2.41 20.41 -5.66
CA VAL A 380 3.38 20.43 -6.75
C VAL A 380 2.60 20.48 -8.07
N VAL A 381 3.02 21.32 -9.01
CA VAL A 381 2.41 21.42 -10.33
C VAL A 381 3.47 21.12 -11.37
N PHE A 382 3.22 20.14 -12.24
CA PHE A 382 4.04 19.89 -13.42
C PHE A 382 3.34 20.44 -14.66
N THR A 383 4.07 21.24 -15.44
CA THR A 383 3.56 21.86 -16.66
C THR A 383 4.68 22.13 -17.68
N SER A 384 4.33 22.23 -18.96
CA SER A 384 5.15 22.79 -20.04
C SER A 384 4.78 24.24 -20.35
N GLY A 385 3.93 24.86 -19.54
CA GLY A 385 3.53 26.25 -19.69
C GLY A 385 2.45 26.47 -20.74
N ILE A 386 1.66 27.53 -20.52
CA ILE A 386 0.64 28.02 -21.43
C ILE A 386 1.26 28.43 -22.76
N THR A 387 0.60 28.05 -23.85
CA THR A 387 0.99 28.37 -25.23
C THR A 387 -0.07 29.22 -25.90
N MET A 388 0.19 29.67 -27.14
CA MET A 388 -0.82 30.33 -27.97
C MET A 388 -2.02 29.45 -28.31
N LEU A 389 -1.91 28.12 -28.15
CA LEU A 389 -2.97 27.17 -28.43
C LEU A 389 -3.83 26.85 -27.19
N THR A 390 -3.35 27.13 -25.98
CA THR A 390 -4.11 26.85 -24.76
C THR A 390 -5.49 27.50 -24.80
N ASN A 391 -6.54 26.71 -24.56
CA ASN A 391 -7.95 27.14 -24.65
C ASN A 391 -8.36 27.64 -26.05
N LYS A 392 -7.76 27.11 -27.11
CA LYS A 392 -8.11 27.40 -28.50
C LYS A 392 -8.53 26.14 -29.24
N THR A 393 -9.24 26.33 -30.37
CA THR A 393 -9.65 25.26 -31.27
C THR A 393 -8.46 24.51 -31.89
N GLY A 394 -7.30 25.17 -31.97
CA GLY A 394 -6.05 24.57 -32.44
C GLY A 394 -5.36 23.64 -31.43
N ASP A 395 -5.84 23.53 -30.19
CA ASP A 395 -5.31 22.60 -29.18
C ASP A 395 -5.70 21.15 -29.49
N THR A 396 -5.06 20.59 -30.51
CA THR A 396 -5.35 19.28 -31.11
C THR A 396 -4.22 18.29 -30.83
N ALA A 397 -4.53 16.99 -30.88
CA ALA A 397 -3.57 15.91 -30.62
C ALA A 397 -2.28 16.03 -31.46
N ASP A 398 -2.40 16.46 -32.73
CA ASP A 398 -1.27 16.60 -33.65
C ASP A 398 -0.29 17.74 -33.29
N THR A 399 -0.66 18.62 -32.35
CA THR A 399 0.21 19.73 -31.91
C THR A 399 1.14 19.37 -30.75
N LEU A 400 1.03 18.16 -30.21
CA LEU A 400 1.84 17.69 -29.09
C LEU A 400 3.11 16.96 -29.55
N ASP A 401 4.15 17.00 -28.73
CA ASP A 401 5.36 16.19 -28.90
C ASP A 401 5.31 14.99 -27.95
N TYR A 402 4.94 13.82 -28.48
CA TYR A 402 4.72 12.63 -27.68
C TYR A 402 6.01 11.99 -27.14
N ASP A 403 7.15 12.19 -27.81
CA ASP A 403 8.43 11.72 -27.31
C ASP A 403 8.90 12.57 -26.12
N VAL A 404 8.71 13.89 -26.20
CA VAL A 404 8.96 14.79 -25.07
C VAL A 404 7.97 14.53 -23.94
N LEU A 405 6.68 14.37 -24.22
CA LEU A 405 5.66 14.04 -23.22
C LEU A 405 5.98 12.72 -22.51
N ARG A 406 6.38 11.67 -23.25
CA ARG A 406 6.85 10.40 -22.66
C ARG A 406 8.02 10.61 -21.70
N LYS A 407 9.02 11.41 -22.08
CA LYS A 407 10.16 11.76 -21.20
C LYS A 407 9.72 12.52 -19.95
N ARG A 408 8.79 13.47 -20.07
CA ARG A 408 8.22 14.22 -18.94
C ARG A 408 7.50 13.29 -17.97
N ILE A 409 6.64 12.39 -18.47
CA ILE A 409 5.94 11.37 -17.67
C ILE A 409 6.96 10.49 -16.93
N PHE A 410 8.00 10.05 -17.62
CA PHE A 410 9.04 9.21 -17.02
C PHE A 410 9.80 9.94 -15.90
N LEU A 411 10.13 11.22 -16.08
CA LEU A 411 10.72 12.05 -15.04
C LEU A 411 9.77 12.25 -13.84
N ILE A 412 8.49 12.54 -14.08
CA ILE A 412 7.47 12.71 -13.03
C ILE A 412 7.32 11.44 -12.20
N PHE A 413 7.28 10.27 -12.86
CA PHE A 413 7.26 8.98 -12.18
C PHE A 413 8.50 8.79 -11.29
N HIS A 414 9.70 9.06 -11.81
CA HIS A 414 10.93 8.93 -11.03
C HIS A 414 11.02 9.91 -9.87
N TRP A 415 10.49 11.12 -10.04
CA TRP A 415 10.37 12.09 -8.97
C TRP A 415 9.38 11.61 -7.89
N LEU A 416 8.22 11.07 -8.28
CA LEU A 416 7.26 10.47 -7.35
C LEU A 416 7.92 9.35 -6.54
N GLU A 417 8.73 8.48 -7.15
CA GLU A 417 9.48 7.45 -6.41
C GLU A 417 10.43 8.01 -5.35
N LYS A 418 10.91 9.25 -5.45
CA LYS A 418 11.77 9.87 -4.44
C LYS A 418 10.98 10.36 -3.23
N ILE A 419 9.74 10.80 -3.44
CA ILE A 419 8.93 11.38 -2.38
C ILE A 419 7.99 10.38 -1.71
N LEU A 420 7.84 9.17 -2.26
CA LEU A 420 7.07 8.06 -1.70
C LEU A 420 7.91 7.22 -0.76
#